data_AF-A0A923SN52-F1
#
_entry.id   AF-A0A923SN52-F1
#
_cell.length_a   1.000
_cell.length_b   1.000
_cell.length_c   1.000
_cell.angle_alpha   90.00
_cell.angle_beta   90.00
_cell.angle_gamma   90.00
#
_symmetry.space_group_name_H-M   'P 1'
#
loop_
_entity.id
_entity.type
_entity.pdbx_description
1 polymer ?
#
loop_
_entity_poly.entity_id
_entity_poly.type
_entity_poly.pdbx_seq_one_letter_code
_entity_poly.pdbx_strand_id
1 'polypeptide(L)'
;MRSKSERTIGNKLEEYGMAYRYDSLVDLDLATVSPDFQILKPDWTIAFWEHFGKEGDPEYDKNNARKIEVYHDAGFWEHSNLIITREKDLENPGLLEDIIERFLLS
;
A
#
# COMPACT_ATOMS: atom_id res chain seq x y z
N MET A 1 -7.09 -9.13 -11.82
CA MET A 1 -7.42 -10.35 -11.04
C MET A 1 -6.62 -10.24 -9.75
N ARG A 2 -7.26 -10.03 -8.59
CA ARG A 2 -6.55 -9.80 -7.31
C ARG A 2 -5.78 -11.07 -6.89
N SER A 3 -4.51 -10.92 -6.50
CA SER A 3 -3.73 -11.95 -5.82
C SER A 3 -4.38 -12.36 -4.49
N LYS A 4 -3.96 -13.50 -3.93
CA LYS A 4 -4.45 -13.97 -2.64
C LYS A 4 -4.12 -12.96 -1.52
N SER A 5 -2.91 -12.41 -1.57
CA SER A 5 -2.36 -11.43 -0.65
C SER A 5 -3.17 -10.12 -0.62
N GLU A 6 -3.46 -9.55 -1.78
CA GLU A 6 -4.30 -8.34 -1.88
C GLU A 6 -5.73 -8.58 -1.36
N ARG A 7 -6.29 -9.78 -1.57
CA ARG A 7 -7.61 -10.11 -0.99
C ARG A 7 -7.55 -10.12 0.54
N THR A 8 -6.48 -10.66 1.11
CA THR A 8 -6.29 -10.65 2.57
C THR A 8 -6.22 -9.24 3.12
N ILE A 9 -5.43 -8.35 2.49
CA ILE A 9 -5.32 -6.94 2.88
C ILE A 9 -6.68 -6.24 2.76
N GLY A 10 -7.36 -6.39 1.62
CA GLY A 10 -8.67 -5.79 1.39
C GLY A 10 -9.72 -6.24 2.41
N ASN A 11 -9.79 -7.54 2.73
CA ASN A 11 -10.70 -8.06 3.75
C ASN A 11 -10.42 -7.46 5.12
N LYS A 12 -9.15 -7.28 5.50
CA LYS A 12 -8.78 -6.65 6.77
C LYS A 12 -9.15 -5.16 6.79
N LEU A 13 -8.91 -4.43 5.71
CA LEU A 13 -9.37 -3.04 5.60
C LEU A 13 -10.90 -2.93 5.77
N GLU A 14 -11.67 -3.85 5.18
CA GLU A 14 -13.13 -3.93 5.34
C GLU A 14 -13.55 -4.27 6.78
N GLU A 15 -12.86 -5.22 7.44
CA GLU A 15 -13.10 -5.59 8.83
C GLU A 15 -12.95 -4.40 9.79
N TYR A 16 -11.95 -3.54 9.54
CA TYR A 16 -11.70 -2.32 10.31
C TYR A 16 -12.54 -1.11 9.84
N GLY A 17 -13.39 -1.28 8.83
CA GLY A 17 -14.26 -0.22 8.31
C GLY A 17 -13.52 0.90 7.57
N MET A 18 -12.32 0.62 7.04
CA MET A 18 -11.51 1.60 6.33
C MET A 18 -12.09 1.90 4.95
N ALA A 19 -12.18 3.18 4.60
CA ALA A 19 -12.54 3.59 3.24
C ALA A 19 -11.30 3.50 2.34
N TYR A 20 -11.41 2.71 1.26
CA TYR A 20 -10.30 2.53 0.32
C TYR A 20 -10.75 2.40 -1.13
N ARG A 21 -9.82 2.66 -2.06
CA ARG A 21 -9.90 2.30 -3.48
C ARG A 21 -8.79 1.30 -3.78
N TYR A 22 -9.09 0.35 -4.64
CA TYR A 22 -8.17 -0.70 -5.06
C TYR A 22 -7.77 -0.49 -6.52
N ASP A 23 -6.48 -0.63 -6.82
CA ASP A 23 -5.90 -0.51 -8.18
C ASP A 23 -6.43 0.72 -8.93
N SER A 24 -6.35 1.86 -8.25
CA SER A 24 -6.85 3.14 -8.76
C SER A 24 -5.70 3.98 -9.30
N LEU A 25 -5.86 4.52 -10.51
CA LEU A 25 -4.92 5.50 -11.05
C LEU A 25 -5.00 6.80 -10.23
N VAL A 26 -3.85 7.22 -9.72
CA VAL A 26 -3.67 8.45 -8.95
C VAL A 26 -2.65 9.32 -9.67
N ASP A 27 -3.04 10.57 -9.89
CA ASP A 27 -2.14 11.61 -10.40
C ASP A 27 -1.41 12.26 -9.23
N LEU A 28 -0.08 12.12 -9.22
CA LEU A 28 0.83 12.69 -8.23
C LEU A 28 1.68 13.80 -8.87
N ASP A 29 1.02 14.72 -9.58
CA ASP A 29 1.55 15.89 -10.32
C ASP A 29 2.57 15.56 -11.42
N LEU A 30 3.70 14.97 -11.06
CA LEU A 30 4.82 14.65 -11.95
C LEU A 30 4.74 13.23 -12.52
N ALA A 31 3.85 12.40 -11.97
CA ALA A 31 3.68 11.02 -12.42
C ALA A 31 2.29 10.48 -12.06
N THR A 32 1.81 9.53 -12.86
CA THR A 32 0.64 8.73 -12.53
C THR A 32 1.09 7.38 -11.98
N VAL A 33 0.54 7.00 -10.84
CA VAL A 33 0.77 5.69 -10.19
C VAL A 33 -0.54 4.93 -10.03
N SER A 34 -0.46 3.60 -9.95
CA SER A 34 -1.59 2.75 -9.55
C SER A 34 -1.23 2.05 -8.25
N PRO A 35 -1.53 2.62 -7.07
CA PRO A 35 -1.39 1.92 -5.80
C PRO A 35 -2.28 0.69 -5.73
N ASP A 36 -1.80 -0.36 -5.08
CA ASP A 36 -2.65 -1.51 -4.74
C ASP A 36 -3.85 -1.05 -3.89
N PHE A 37 -3.60 -0.18 -2.90
CA PHE A 37 -4.66 0.47 -2.13
C PHE A 37 -4.39 1.96 -1.92
N GLN A 38 -5.40 2.79 -2.22
CA GLN A 38 -5.52 4.16 -1.77
C GLN A 38 -6.51 4.21 -0.61
N ILE A 39 -6.06 4.58 0.58
CA ILE A 39 -6.81 4.50 1.83
C ILE A 39 -7.07 5.92 2.34
N LEU A 40 -8.31 6.21 2.71
CA LEU A 40 -8.69 7.42 3.41
C LEU A 40 -8.64 7.15 4.92
N LYS A 41 -7.72 7.84 5.62
CA LYS A 41 -7.59 7.77 7.07
C LYS A 41 -8.71 8.53 7.79
N PRO A 42 -8.96 8.25 9.08
CA PRO A 42 -9.96 8.97 9.88
C PRO A 42 -9.73 10.48 9.99
N ASP A 43 -8.48 10.93 9.86
CA ASP A 43 -8.07 12.35 9.86
C ASP A 43 -8.24 13.04 8.49
N TRP A 44 -8.89 12.37 7.52
CA TRP A 44 -9.09 12.81 6.13
C TRP A 44 -7.82 12.90 5.28
N THR A 45 -6.71 12.35 5.76
CA THR A 45 -5.49 12.22 4.94
C THR A 45 -5.52 10.93 4.11
N ILE A 46 -4.75 10.92 3.03
CA ILE A 46 -4.60 9.74 2.18
C ILE A 46 -3.33 8.99 2.55
N ALA A 47 -3.46 7.69 2.72
CA ALA A 47 -2.33 6.75 2.77
C ALA A 47 -2.36 5.84 1.53
N PHE A 48 -1.19 5.52 0.99
CA PHE A 48 -1.03 4.48 -0.02
C PHE A 48 -0.49 3.21 0.62
N TRP A 49 -0.96 2.06 0.16
CA TRP A 49 -0.41 0.76 0.51
C TRP A 49 -0.05 0.00 -0.76
N GLU A 50 1.23 -0.34 -0.90
CA GLU A 50 1.77 -1.22 -1.94
C GLU A 50 2.19 -2.57 -1.40
N HIS A 51 1.83 -3.62 -2.12
CA HIS A 51 2.16 -4.99 -1.82
C HIS A 51 2.99 -5.64 -2.95
N PHE A 52 4.29 -5.79 -2.70
CA PHE A 52 5.22 -6.38 -3.66
C PHE A 52 5.22 -7.91 -3.57
N GLY A 53 4.42 -8.54 -4.43
CA GLY A 53 4.20 -9.99 -4.42
C GLY A 53 5.20 -10.86 -5.21
N LYS A 54 5.99 -10.27 -6.12
CA LYS A 54 6.89 -11.01 -7.05
C LYS A 54 8.35 -10.60 -6.91
N GLU A 55 8.93 -10.85 -5.76
CA GLU A 55 10.36 -10.55 -5.55
C GLU A 55 11.26 -11.54 -6.34
N GLY A 56 12.30 -11.01 -6.99
CA GLY A 56 13.32 -11.82 -7.67
C GLY A 56 13.32 -11.74 -9.21
N ASP A 57 12.43 -10.96 -9.81
CA ASP A 57 12.57 -10.53 -11.21
C ASP A 57 13.23 -9.14 -11.25
N PRO A 58 14.44 -8.99 -11.84
CA PRO A 58 15.17 -7.72 -11.83
C PRO A 58 14.43 -6.54 -12.47
N GLU A 59 13.55 -6.81 -13.44
CA GLU A 59 12.76 -5.77 -14.08
C GLU A 59 11.58 -5.34 -13.19
N TYR A 60 10.94 -6.29 -12.51
CA TYR A 60 9.93 -6.02 -11.50
C TYR A 60 10.50 -5.21 -10.33
N ASP A 61 11.64 -5.61 -9.79
CA ASP A 61 12.30 -4.92 -8.68
C ASP A 61 12.68 -3.48 -9.06
N LYS A 62 13.18 -3.28 -10.29
CA LYS A 62 13.48 -1.95 -10.82
C LYS A 62 12.23 -1.09 -10.97
N ASN A 63 11.13 -1.67 -11.45
CA ASN A 63 9.86 -0.96 -11.59
C ASN A 63 9.27 -0.57 -10.22
N ASN A 64 9.37 -1.45 -9.22
CA ASN A 64 8.95 -1.15 -7.86
C ASN A 64 9.79 -0.04 -7.24
N ALA A 65 11.11 -0.07 -7.40
CA ALA A 65 12.00 0.98 -6.92
C ALA A 65 11.65 2.33 -7.53
N ARG A 66 11.40 2.38 -8.85
CA ARG A 66 10.95 3.60 -9.53
C ARG A 66 9.58 4.10 -9.01
N LYS A 67 8.66 3.18 -8.71
CA LYS A 67 7.35 3.52 -8.13
C LYS A 67 7.51 4.17 -6.75
N ILE A 68 8.42 3.63 -5.92
CA ILE A 68 8.77 4.19 -4.61
C ILE A 68 9.38 5.59 -4.75
N GLU A 69 10.32 5.78 -5.69
CA GLU A 69 10.89 7.11 -5.97
C GLU A 69 9.81 8.14 -6.33
N VAL A 70 8.82 7.75 -7.15
CA VAL A 70 7.68 8.61 -7.50
C VAL A 70 6.85 8.99 -6.26
N TYR A 71 6.62 8.04 -5.34
CA TYR A 71 5.94 8.34 -4.09
C TYR A 71 6.74 9.32 -3.23
N HIS A 72 8.06 9.11 -3.09
CA HIS A 72 8.95 9.99 -2.34
C HIS A 72 8.97 11.41 -2.91
N ASP A 73 9.08 11.55 -4.24
CA ASP A 73 9.05 12.83 -4.95
C ASP A 73 7.71 13.56 -4.76
N ALA A 74 6.62 12.82 -4.60
CA ALA A 74 5.29 13.34 -4.28
C ALA A 74 5.05 13.58 -2.77
N GLY A 75 6.06 13.35 -1.92
CA GLY A 75 5.97 13.57 -0.47
C GLY A 75 5.32 12.43 0.32
N PHE A 76 5.16 11.25 -0.27
CA PHE A 76 4.68 10.05 0.40
C PHE A 76 5.86 9.23 0.91
N TRP A 77 5.93 9.01 2.23
CA TRP A 77 7.05 8.34 2.88
C TRP A 77 6.58 7.20 3.77
N GLU A 78 7.43 6.17 3.85
CA GLU A 78 7.26 5.06 4.79
C GLU A 78 7.16 5.60 6.22
N HIS A 79 6.32 4.98 7.05
CA HIS A 79 6.05 5.43 8.42
C HIS A 79 5.28 6.76 8.55
N SER A 80 4.81 7.35 7.45
CA SER A 80 3.91 8.52 7.45
C SER A 80 2.61 8.22 6.70
N ASN A 81 2.66 8.14 5.37
CA ASN A 81 1.51 8.02 4.47
C ASN A 81 1.72 7.00 3.34
N LEU A 82 2.83 6.24 3.39
CA LEU A 82 3.10 5.11 2.53
C LEU A 82 3.33 3.84 3.36
N ILE A 83 2.62 2.77 3.00
CA ILE A 83 2.82 1.42 3.52
C ILE A 83 3.37 0.57 2.39
N ILE A 84 4.45 -0.17 2.67
CA ILE A 84 5.03 -1.13 1.74
C ILE A 84 5.09 -2.48 2.45
N THR A 85 4.51 -3.51 1.84
CA THR A 85 4.64 -4.90 2.31
C THR A 85 5.08 -5.83 1.19
N ARG A 86 5.60 -6.99 1.58
CA ARG A 86 6.03 -8.09 0.71
C ARG A 86 5.34 -9.38 1.14
N GLU A 87 5.46 -10.45 0.35
CA GLU A 87 4.87 -11.75 0.70
C GLU A 87 5.24 -12.23 2.11
N LYS A 88 6.51 -12.08 2.51
CA LYS A 88 7.00 -12.47 3.84
C LYS A 88 6.32 -11.71 4.98
N ASP A 89 5.92 -10.45 4.74
CA ASP A 89 5.25 -9.64 5.76
C ASP A 89 3.84 -10.19 6.04
N LEU A 90 3.17 -10.73 5.01
CA LEU A 90 1.83 -11.31 5.16
C LEU A 90 1.82 -12.72 5.74
N GLU A 91 2.98 -13.38 5.87
CA GLU A 91 3.11 -14.65 6.59
C GLU A 91 2.87 -14.48 8.09
N ASN A 92 2.98 -13.25 8.61
CA ASN A 92 2.69 -12.91 10.00
C ASN A 92 1.32 -12.20 10.10
N PRO A 93 0.24 -12.89 10.54
CA PRO A 93 -1.08 -12.28 10.63
C PRO A 93 -1.15 -11.06 11.55
N GLY A 94 -0.36 -11.05 12.63
CA GLY A 94 -0.34 -9.95 13.59
C GLY A 94 0.24 -8.66 13.01
N LEU A 95 1.11 -8.76 11.99
CA LEU A 95 1.70 -7.58 11.35
C LEU A 95 0.65 -6.76 10.59
N LEU A 96 -0.33 -7.40 9.95
CA LEU A 96 -1.40 -6.69 9.27
C LEU A 96 -2.26 -5.87 10.22
N GLU A 97 -2.61 -6.47 11.36
CA GLU A 97 -3.38 -5.81 12.41
C GLU A 97 -2.58 -4.64 13.00
N ASP A 98 -1.29 -4.85 13.30
CA ASP A 98 -0.39 -3.80 13.77
C ASP A 98 -0.26 -2.64 12.77
N ILE A 99 -0.16 -2.93 11.46
CA ILE A 99 -0.12 -1.89 10.43
C ILE A 99 -1.41 -1.07 10.47
N ILE A 100 -2.57 -1.72 10.44
CA ILE A 100 -3.85 -0.99 10.41
C ILE A 100 -4.03 -0.15 11.68
N GLU A 101 -3.82 -0.76 12.85
CA GLU A 101 -4.06 -0.09 14.13
C GLU A 101 -3.07 1.03 14.41
N ARG A 102 -1.78 0.85 14.09
CA ARG A 102 -0.75 1.83 14.45
C ARG A 102 -0.49 2.87 13.38
N PHE A 103 -0.77 2.56 12.12
CA PHE A 103 -0.45 3.44 11.00
C PHE A 103 -1.70 4.11 10.41
N LEU A 104 -2.80 3.38 10.28
CA LEU A 104 -4.01 3.91 9.64
C LEU A 104 -5.00 4.54 10.63
N LEU A 105 -5.02 4.06 11.88
CA LEU A 105 -5.94 4.50 12.93
C LEU A 105 -5.29 5.39 14.02
N SER A 106 -4.00 5.70 13.89
CA SER A 106 -3.29 6.60 14.82
C SER A 106 -3.57 8.08 14.62
#